data_AF-A0A421B2N1-F1
#
_entry.id   AF-A0A421B2N1-F1
#
_cell.length_a   1.000
_cell.length_b   1.000
_cell.length_c   1.000
_cell.angle_alpha   90.00
_cell.angle_beta   90.00
_cell.angle_gamma   90.00
#
_symmetry.space_group_name_H-M   'P 1'
#
loop_
_entity.id
_entity.type
_entity.pdbx_description
1 polymer ?
#
loop_
_entity_poly.entity_id
_entity_poly.type
_entity_poly.pdbx_seq_one_letter_code
_entity_poly.pdbx_strand_id
1 'polypeptide(L)'
;MTGVATPSAPVRTPSLAPLATTAAAVGVAGALGVPFLPLFLTEEVTADPVALGGFLLAGPIASVLTSSLLGRLSDSRAIRRLLMIGAGLAGAVGYGLYTVTRDYWLLLAVSITLVAASTSLMSQVFAYAGLVLERSGSTRAPLVISTLRMLVSVSWVAGPPLAALLVSVTGFTGLFAAVATCYALVAVVTWFLPEPAADHREHGTDRPAPAPRRKLLLAVPAFALIQAAGALGIMALPLFVAAELGGTAADAGLVMGLCAALEIPLMIGFGALAVRTSQHRLVLVGMVVAVAYHAVMAATGAIWQVAVAQLLNAVVIAAVMGVGISYFQSLDPGRPGAVTALFGNTTVAGTMVAGPLLGLAQQIGYRDAYLMCMIMAALGAVLLALARPSGQRGLVHGQGAVVGVQDGLDPERDGELAGAVPEPQLPHHRQPEATE
;
A
#
# COMPACT_ATOMS: atom_id res chain seq x y z
N MET A 1 48.68 19.71 -18.68
CA MET A 1 48.14 18.89 -17.57
C MET A 1 46.68 18.61 -17.86
N THR A 2 46.41 17.55 -18.63
CA THR A 2 45.06 17.08 -18.94
C THR A 2 44.71 15.98 -17.94
N GLY A 3 43.93 16.33 -16.92
CA GLY A 3 43.45 15.39 -15.91
C GLY A 3 42.43 14.45 -16.53
N VAL A 4 42.86 13.23 -16.85
CA VAL A 4 41.97 12.12 -17.22
C VAL A 4 41.19 11.74 -15.97
N ALA A 5 39.89 12.02 -15.96
CA ALA A 5 38.98 11.52 -14.95
C ALA A 5 38.97 9.98 -15.01
N THR A 6 39.52 9.34 -13.98
CA THR A 6 39.44 7.89 -13.79
C THR A 6 37.97 7.49 -13.70
N PRO A 7 37.53 6.43 -14.42
CA PRO A 7 36.17 5.92 -14.25
C PRO A 7 36.02 5.44 -12.81
N SER A 8 34.99 5.92 -12.12
CA SER A 8 34.60 5.42 -10.81
C SER A 8 34.43 3.91 -10.90
N ALA A 9 35.12 3.18 -10.02
CA ALA A 9 35.07 1.72 -9.96
C ALA A 9 33.61 1.24 -9.91
N PRO A 10 33.26 0.12 -10.58
CA PRO A 10 31.91 -0.41 -10.52
C PRO A 10 31.58 -0.76 -9.08
N VAL A 11 30.68 0.00 -8.46
CA VAL A 11 30.17 -0.26 -7.11
C VAL A 11 29.53 -1.64 -7.16
N ARG A 12 30.16 -2.62 -6.49
CA ARG A 12 29.59 -3.95 -6.30
C ARG A 12 28.20 -3.76 -5.74
N THR A 13 27.15 -4.19 -6.46
CA THR A 13 25.79 -4.14 -5.93
C THR A 13 25.77 -4.96 -4.64
N PRO A 14 25.55 -4.34 -3.47
CA PRO A 14 25.51 -5.08 -2.22
C PRO A 14 24.42 -6.16 -2.35
N SER A 15 24.66 -7.33 -1.76
CA SER A 15 23.67 -8.39 -1.72
C SER A 15 22.37 -7.83 -1.13
N LEU A 16 21.28 -7.86 -1.91
CA LEU A 16 19.95 -7.44 -1.48
C LEU A 16 19.26 -8.53 -0.64
N ALA A 17 19.90 -9.69 -0.44
CA ALA A 17 19.34 -10.80 0.30
C ALA A 17 18.97 -10.47 1.76
N PRO A 18 19.78 -9.72 2.54
CA PRO A 18 19.41 -9.32 3.90
C PRO A 18 18.18 -8.41 3.91
N LEU A 19 18.05 -7.52 2.92
CA LEU A 19 16.91 -6.62 2.80
C LEU A 19 15.63 -7.38 2.42
N ALA A 20 15.72 -8.33 1.48
CA ALA A 20 14.61 -9.21 1.11
C ALA A 20 14.16 -10.07 2.29
N THR A 21 15.11 -10.62 3.06
CA THR A 21 14.82 -11.40 4.28
C THR A 21 14.14 -10.54 5.33
N THR A 22 14.60 -9.30 5.50
CA THR A 22 13.96 -8.34 6.42
C THR A 22 12.52 -8.03 6.00
N ALA A 23 12.30 -7.77 4.70
CA ALA A 23 10.96 -7.53 4.17
C ALA A 23 10.02 -8.73 4.36
N ALA A 24 10.50 -9.94 4.09
CA ALA A 24 9.75 -11.18 4.30
C ALA A 24 9.42 -11.39 5.78
N ALA A 25 10.40 -11.23 6.69
CA ALA A 25 10.19 -11.42 8.11
C ALA A 25 9.18 -10.40 8.70
N VAL A 26 9.24 -9.13 8.27
CA VAL A 26 8.24 -8.11 8.63
C VAL A 26 6.85 -8.47 8.09
N GLY A 27 6.77 -8.92 6.83
CA GLY A 27 5.53 -9.36 6.21
C GLY A 27 4.89 -10.53 6.96
N VAL A 28 5.68 -11.55 7.29
CA VAL A 28 5.24 -12.73 8.07
C VAL A 28 4.79 -12.33 9.47
N ALA A 29 5.57 -11.50 10.18
CA ALA A 29 5.19 -11.03 11.52
C ALA A 29 3.81 -10.33 11.52
N GLY A 30 3.57 -9.44 10.55
CA GLY A 30 2.28 -8.76 10.40
C GLY A 30 1.14 -9.71 10.05
N ALA A 31 1.37 -10.63 9.09
CA ALA A 31 0.36 -11.59 8.65
C ALA A 31 -0.02 -12.61 9.73
N LEU A 32 0.89 -12.90 10.66
CA LEU A 32 0.63 -13.76 11.81
C LEU A 32 -0.16 -13.03 12.91
N GLY A 33 0.29 -11.84 13.29
CA GLY A 33 -0.23 -11.15 14.49
C GLY A 33 -1.55 -10.40 14.28
N VAL A 34 -1.69 -9.68 13.15
CA VAL A 34 -2.82 -8.74 12.96
C VAL A 34 -4.20 -9.41 13.01
N PRO A 35 -4.45 -10.54 12.31
CA PRO A 35 -5.78 -11.14 12.28
C PRO A 35 -6.24 -11.69 13.63
N PHE A 36 -5.31 -12.23 14.41
CA PHE A 36 -5.60 -12.97 15.63
C PHE A 36 -5.51 -12.12 16.90
N LEU A 37 -5.03 -10.87 16.79
CA LEU A 37 -4.94 -9.96 17.93
C LEU A 37 -6.31 -9.69 18.59
N PRO A 38 -7.41 -9.39 17.86
CA PRO A 38 -8.72 -9.22 18.48
C PRO A 38 -9.21 -10.50 19.18
N LEU A 39 -8.99 -11.66 18.56
CA LEU A 39 -9.35 -12.96 19.14
C LEU A 39 -8.61 -13.20 20.46
N PHE A 40 -7.30 -12.94 20.50
CA PHE A 40 -6.50 -13.01 21.73
C PHE A 40 -7.02 -12.08 22.83
N LEU A 41 -7.31 -10.82 22.48
CA LEU A 41 -7.79 -9.84 23.45
C LEU A 41 -9.14 -10.27 24.07
N THR A 42 -10.01 -10.86 23.27
CA THR A 42 -11.32 -11.33 23.73
C THR A 42 -11.21 -12.65 24.52
N GLU A 43 -10.46 -13.64 24.05
CA GLU A 43 -10.43 -14.99 24.66
C GLU A 43 -9.49 -15.10 25.87
N GLU A 44 -8.28 -14.52 25.80
CA GLU A 44 -7.24 -14.71 26.83
C GLU A 44 -7.15 -13.53 27.80
N VAL A 45 -7.30 -12.31 27.28
CA VAL A 45 -7.26 -11.07 28.09
C VAL A 45 -8.65 -10.74 28.63
N THR A 46 -9.70 -11.40 28.14
CA THR A 46 -11.11 -11.18 28.53
C THR A 46 -11.53 -9.71 28.38
N ALA A 47 -11.01 -9.03 27.36
CA ALA A 47 -11.28 -7.63 27.11
C ALA A 47 -12.77 -7.42 26.83
N ASP A 48 -13.38 -6.52 27.60
CA ASP A 48 -14.74 -6.07 27.34
C ASP A 48 -14.80 -5.23 26.05
N PRO A 49 -16.00 -4.95 25.51
CA PRO A 49 -16.20 -4.13 24.31
C PRO A 49 -15.47 -2.78 24.28
N VAL A 50 -15.42 -2.08 25.43
CA VAL A 50 -14.80 -0.75 25.54
C VAL A 50 -13.28 -0.90 25.54
N ALA A 51 -12.77 -1.89 26.27
CA ALA A 51 -11.36 -2.24 26.30
C ALA A 51 -10.85 -2.71 24.92
N LEU A 52 -11.58 -3.61 24.24
CA LEU A 52 -11.24 -4.09 22.90
C LEU A 52 -11.20 -2.93 21.90
N GLY A 53 -12.25 -2.10 21.88
CA GLY A 53 -12.32 -0.93 21.00
C GLY A 53 -11.23 0.09 21.29
N GLY A 54 -10.95 0.36 22.57
CA GLY A 54 -9.90 1.27 23.01
C GLY A 54 -8.50 0.78 22.61
N PHE A 55 -8.22 -0.51 22.77
CA PHE A 55 -6.95 -1.12 22.38
C PHE A 55 -6.69 -1.00 20.87
N LEU A 56 -7.70 -1.36 20.08
CA LEU A 56 -7.62 -1.35 18.61
C LEU A 56 -7.69 0.06 18.02
N LEU A 57 -8.09 1.07 18.79
CA LEU A 57 -7.99 2.49 18.43
C LEU A 57 -6.62 3.08 18.78
N ALA A 58 -6.16 2.86 20.01
CA ALA A 58 -4.93 3.47 20.52
C ALA A 58 -3.68 2.96 19.79
N GLY A 59 -3.62 1.66 19.46
CA GLY A 59 -2.48 1.04 18.76
C GLY A 59 -2.16 1.70 17.41
N PRO A 60 -3.12 1.80 16.47
CA PRO A 60 -2.91 2.49 15.19
C PRO A 60 -2.52 3.97 15.35
N ILE A 61 -3.14 4.71 16.28
CA ILE A 61 -2.76 6.12 16.56
C ILE A 61 -1.29 6.20 16.96
N ALA A 62 -0.88 5.39 17.93
CA ALA A 62 0.50 5.37 18.40
C ALA A 62 1.48 4.94 17.29
N SER A 63 1.10 3.97 16.46
CA SER A 63 1.89 3.49 15.33
C SER A 63 2.14 4.59 14.30
N VAL A 64 1.14 5.42 14.01
CA VAL A 64 1.26 6.55 13.07
C VAL A 64 2.15 7.64 13.63
N LEU A 65 1.96 8.01 14.90
CA LEU A 65 2.80 9.00 15.57
C LEU A 65 4.25 8.55 15.63
N THR A 66 4.48 7.29 16.01
CA THR A 66 5.82 6.71 16.15
C THR A 66 6.50 6.54 14.80
N SER A 67 5.81 6.00 13.79
CA SER A 67 6.37 5.87 12.43
C SER A 67 6.68 7.22 11.80
N SER A 68 5.88 8.26 12.07
CA SER A 68 6.16 9.63 11.61
C SER A 68 7.39 10.22 12.27
N LEU A 69 7.54 10.05 13.60
CA LEU A 69 8.70 10.51 14.34
C LEU A 69 9.99 9.79 13.90
N LEU A 70 9.93 8.46 13.79
CA LEU A 70 11.05 7.63 13.34
C LEU A 70 11.39 7.86 11.87
N GLY A 71 10.41 8.18 11.02
CA GLY A 71 10.63 8.60 9.64
C GLY A 71 11.45 9.89 9.56
N ARG A 72 11.00 10.96 10.24
CA ARG A 72 11.72 12.24 10.30
C ARG A 72 13.14 12.08 10.85
N LEU A 73 13.30 11.25 11.88
CA LEU A 73 14.60 10.96 12.46
C LEU A 73 15.50 10.17 11.49
N SER A 74 14.92 9.22 10.74
CA SER A 74 15.63 8.45 9.72
C SER A 74 16.03 9.28 8.50
N ASP A 75 15.27 10.32 8.17
CA ASP A 75 15.54 11.17 7.01
C ASP A 75 16.55 12.28 7.36
N SER A 76 16.60 12.70 8.64
CA SER A 76 17.54 13.73 9.12
C SER A 76 18.90 13.19 9.56
N ARG A 77 19.07 11.88 9.75
CA ARG A 77 20.30 11.26 10.28
C ARG A 77 20.65 9.96 9.56
N ALA A 78 21.95 9.67 9.44
CA ALA A 78 22.49 8.44 8.83
C ALA A 78 22.37 7.24 9.77
N ILE A 79 21.19 6.98 10.32
CA ILE A 79 20.96 5.97 11.37
C ILE A 79 19.86 4.97 10.99
N ARG A 80 19.53 4.86 9.71
CA ARG A 80 18.39 4.06 9.23
C ARG A 80 18.53 2.59 9.61
N ARG A 81 19.74 2.02 9.53
CA ARG A 81 19.99 0.64 9.97
C ARG A 81 19.78 0.51 11.48
N LEU A 82 20.30 1.47 12.27
CA LEU A 82 20.11 1.47 13.72
C LEU A 82 18.63 1.57 14.12
N LEU A 83 17.85 2.40 13.42
CA LEU A 83 16.41 2.52 13.64
C LEU A 83 15.67 1.23 13.31
N MET A 84 16.05 0.55 12.22
CA MET A 84 15.50 -0.77 11.88
C MET A 84 15.87 -1.84 12.92
N ILE A 85 17.12 -1.86 13.40
CA ILE A 85 17.52 -2.78 14.48
C ILE A 85 16.72 -2.49 15.75
N GLY A 86 16.62 -1.22 16.15
CA GLY A 86 15.86 -0.81 17.34
C GLY A 86 14.38 -1.17 17.23
N ALA A 87 13.76 -0.95 16.07
CA ALA A 87 12.37 -1.33 15.83
C ALA A 87 12.15 -2.85 15.81
N GLY A 88 13.13 -3.62 15.30
CA GLY A 88 13.13 -5.08 15.38
C GLY A 88 13.24 -5.59 16.81
N LEU A 89 14.16 -5.02 17.60
CA LEU A 89 14.27 -5.36 19.03
C LEU A 89 13.02 -4.96 19.82
N ALA A 90 12.44 -3.79 19.54
CA ALA A 90 11.19 -3.35 20.15
C ALA A 90 10.05 -4.33 19.81
N GLY A 91 9.92 -4.76 18.55
CA GLY A 91 8.94 -5.77 18.15
C GLY A 91 9.17 -7.12 18.83
N ALA A 92 10.42 -7.57 18.91
CA ALA A 92 10.77 -8.84 19.56
C ALA A 92 10.44 -8.83 21.05
N VAL A 93 10.80 -7.77 21.77
CA VAL A 93 10.48 -7.60 23.19
C VAL A 93 8.97 -7.42 23.38
N GLY A 94 8.32 -6.59 22.55
CA GLY A 94 6.90 -6.30 22.66
C GLY A 94 6.03 -7.54 22.50
N TYR A 95 6.22 -8.29 21.40
CA TYR A 95 5.51 -9.56 21.22
C TYR A 95 6.01 -10.66 22.16
N GLY A 96 7.26 -10.59 22.63
CA GLY A 96 7.75 -11.44 23.71
C GLY A 96 6.95 -11.25 25.00
N LEU A 97 6.60 -10.02 25.37
CA LEU A 97 5.75 -9.73 26.53
C LEU A 97 4.33 -10.30 26.35
N TYR A 98 3.80 -10.32 25.12
CA TYR A 98 2.48 -10.93 24.83
C TYR A 98 2.48 -12.45 25.08
N THR A 99 3.64 -13.10 25.06
CA THR A 99 3.73 -14.54 25.36
C THR A 99 3.53 -14.86 26.84
N VAL A 100 3.81 -13.92 27.75
CA VAL A 100 3.86 -14.16 29.21
C VAL A 100 2.79 -13.38 29.99
N THR A 101 2.31 -12.26 29.45
CA THR A 101 1.42 -11.33 30.18
C THR A 101 0.02 -11.32 29.59
N ARG A 102 -1.01 -11.38 30.45
CA ARG A 102 -2.43 -11.17 30.09
C ARG A 102 -3.03 -9.91 30.74
N ASP A 103 -2.21 -9.11 31.42
CA ASP A 103 -2.64 -7.82 31.97
C ASP A 103 -2.92 -6.81 30.85
N TYR A 104 -4.16 -6.35 30.76
CA TYR A 104 -4.63 -5.46 29.70
C TYR A 104 -3.83 -4.16 29.62
N TRP A 105 -3.55 -3.50 30.75
CA TRP A 105 -2.89 -2.19 30.76
C TRP A 105 -1.43 -2.30 30.39
N LEU A 106 -0.75 -3.36 30.83
CA LEU A 106 0.61 -3.65 30.41
C LEU A 106 0.68 -3.97 28.91
N LEU A 107 -0.24 -4.79 28.39
CA LEU A 107 -0.31 -5.07 26.95
C LEU A 107 -0.62 -3.83 26.12
N LEU A 108 -1.51 -2.95 26.61
CA LEU A 108 -1.82 -1.68 25.96
C LEU A 108 -0.60 -0.77 25.94
N ALA A 109 0.11 -0.65 27.06
CA ALA A 109 1.35 0.13 27.15
C ALA A 109 2.41 -0.40 26.17
N VAL A 110 2.58 -1.73 26.08
CA VAL A 110 3.48 -2.38 25.12
C VAL A 110 3.04 -2.13 23.68
N SER A 111 1.74 -2.19 23.40
CA SER A 111 1.14 -1.95 22.09
C SER A 111 1.44 -0.54 21.58
N ILE A 112 1.17 0.48 22.41
CA ILE A 112 1.36 1.89 22.04
C ILE A 112 2.81 2.36 22.06
N THR A 113 3.75 1.55 22.55
CA THR A 113 5.18 1.88 22.60
C THR A 113 6.01 0.98 21.71
N LEU A 114 6.26 -0.27 22.15
CA LEU A 114 7.17 -1.21 21.50
C LEU A 114 6.60 -1.74 20.18
N VAL A 115 5.33 -2.17 20.18
CA VAL A 115 4.69 -2.67 18.95
C VAL A 115 4.51 -1.52 17.97
N ALA A 116 4.05 -0.36 18.42
CA ALA A 116 3.96 0.86 17.61
C ALA A 116 5.30 1.21 16.94
N ALA A 117 6.43 1.14 17.65
CA ALA A 117 7.76 1.35 17.06
C ALA A 117 8.11 0.32 15.99
N SER A 118 7.77 -0.96 16.22
CA SER A 118 8.02 -2.05 15.26
C SER A 118 7.27 -1.87 13.92
N THR A 119 6.10 -1.21 13.92
CA THR A 119 5.34 -0.96 12.69
C THR A 119 6.06 -0.08 11.68
N SER A 120 7.01 0.75 12.14
CA SER A 120 7.85 1.58 11.27
C SER A 120 8.73 0.75 10.34
N LEU A 121 9.06 -0.51 10.68
CA LEU A 121 9.92 -1.37 9.87
C LEU A 121 9.46 -1.50 8.42
N MET A 122 8.14 -1.56 8.20
CA MET A 122 7.59 -1.68 6.85
C MET A 122 8.00 -0.48 5.98
N SER A 123 7.80 0.75 6.46
CA SER A 123 8.18 1.95 5.70
C SER A 123 9.70 2.10 5.58
N GLN A 124 10.44 1.74 6.63
CA GLN A 124 11.90 1.81 6.64
C GLN A 124 12.55 0.84 5.64
N VAL A 125 12.00 -0.36 5.45
CA VAL A 125 12.48 -1.34 4.45
C VAL A 125 12.39 -0.77 3.03
N PHE A 126 11.24 -0.18 2.67
CA PHE A 126 11.06 0.39 1.33
C PHE A 126 11.93 1.63 1.10
N ALA A 127 12.07 2.48 2.11
CA ALA A 127 12.91 3.66 1.99
C ALA A 127 14.42 3.30 1.99
N TYR A 128 14.84 2.27 2.74
CA TYR A 128 16.19 1.71 2.63
C TYR A 128 16.44 1.15 1.22
N ALA A 129 15.48 0.40 0.66
CA ALA A 129 15.57 -0.12 -0.71
C ALA A 129 15.75 1.00 -1.73
N GLY A 130 14.94 2.07 -1.63
CA GLY A 130 15.04 3.24 -2.50
C GLY A 130 16.43 3.86 -2.47
N LEU A 131 16.99 4.11 -1.29
CA LEU A 131 18.32 4.72 -1.13
C LEU A 131 19.44 3.87 -1.75
N VAL A 132 19.43 2.56 -1.52
CA VAL A 132 20.47 1.66 -2.08
C VAL A 132 20.36 1.61 -3.61
N LEU A 133 19.13 1.52 -4.13
CA LEU A 133 18.89 1.37 -5.55
C LEU A 133 19.20 2.65 -6.34
N GLU A 134 18.82 3.82 -5.82
CA GLU A 134 19.17 5.12 -6.41
C GLU A 134 20.69 5.30 -6.50
N ARG A 135 21.43 4.99 -5.43
CA ARG A 135 22.90 5.13 -5.40
C ARG A 135 23.60 4.19 -6.36
N SER A 136 23.05 3.00 -6.55
CA SER A 136 23.58 2.03 -7.51
C SER A 136 23.31 2.40 -8.97
N GLY A 137 22.47 3.42 -9.23
CA GLY A 137 22.03 3.77 -10.58
C GLY A 137 21.31 2.61 -11.30
N SER A 138 20.78 1.65 -10.54
CA SER A 138 20.34 0.38 -11.11
C SER A 138 19.04 0.53 -11.89
N THR A 139 19.06 0.15 -13.16
CA THR A 139 17.86 0.00 -14.00
C THR A 139 16.87 -1.04 -13.45
N ARG A 140 17.29 -1.87 -12.48
CA ARG A 140 16.45 -2.88 -11.82
C ARG A 140 15.71 -2.36 -10.59
N ALA A 141 15.84 -1.07 -10.25
CA ALA A 141 15.21 -0.51 -9.05
C ALA A 141 13.69 -0.77 -8.95
N PRO A 142 12.88 -0.57 -10.02
CA PRO A 142 11.45 -0.86 -9.96
C PRO A 142 11.16 -2.36 -9.71
N LEU A 143 11.98 -3.25 -10.29
CA LEU A 143 11.84 -4.70 -10.13
C LEU A 143 12.14 -5.15 -8.69
N VAL A 144 13.17 -4.57 -8.05
CA VAL A 144 13.48 -4.87 -6.65
C VAL A 144 12.37 -4.38 -5.71
N ILE A 145 11.88 -3.14 -5.89
CA ILE A 145 10.77 -2.60 -5.08
C ILE A 145 9.51 -3.46 -5.25
N SER A 146 9.21 -3.88 -6.48
CA SER A 146 8.11 -4.79 -6.77
C SER A 146 8.30 -6.15 -6.09
N THR A 147 9.52 -6.70 -6.11
CA THR A 147 9.85 -7.97 -5.44
C THR A 147 9.66 -7.89 -3.93
N LEU A 148 10.12 -6.79 -3.29
CA LEU A 148 9.93 -6.58 -1.85
C LEU A 148 8.44 -6.51 -1.49
N ARG A 149 7.62 -5.86 -2.33
CA ARG A 149 6.17 -5.83 -2.15
C ARG A 149 5.54 -7.22 -2.33
N MET A 150 5.99 -7.99 -3.32
CA MET A 150 5.51 -9.37 -3.52
C MET A 150 5.80 -10.27 -2.32
N LEU A 151 6.97 -10.15 -1.68
CA LEU A 151 7.30 -10.92 -0.46
C LEU A 151 6.32 -10.62 0.68
N VAL A 152 5.93 -9.36 0.86
CA VAL A 152 4.92 -8.98 1.85
C VAL A 152 3.58 -9.62 1.48
N SER A 153 3.12 -9.50 0.24
CA SER A 153 1.85 -10.11 -0.20
C SER A 153 1.82 -11.64 -0.06
N VAL A 154 2.90 -12.33 -0.43
CA VAL A 154 3.03 -13.80 -0.27
C VAL A 154 2.96 -14.20 1.21
N SER A 155 3.51 -13.37 2.10
CA SER A 155 3.43 -13.61 3.55
C SER A 155 1.99 -13.62 4.05
N TRP A 156 1.10 -12.84 3.43
CA TRP A 156 -0.34 -12.85 3.77
C TRP A 156 -1.10 -14.06 3.23
N VAL A 157 -0.58 -14.76 2.23
CA VAL A 157 -1.18 -16.02 1.74
C VAL A 157 -1.01 -17.15 2.75
N ALA A 158 0.23 -17.32 3.24
CA ALA A 158 0.55 -18.38 4.18
C ALA A 158 0.36 -17.95 5.66
N GLY A 159 0.42 -16.65 5.95
CA GLY A 159 0.45 -16.11 7.31
C GLY A 159 -0.76 -16.48 8.15
N PRO A 160 -1.99 -16.05 7.81
CA PRO A 160 -3.17 -16.38 8.62
C PRO A 160 -3.43 -17.89 8.79
N PRO A 161 -3.30 -18.75 7.76
CA PRO A 161 -3.35 -20.21 7.97
C PRO A 161 -2.28 -20.73 8.93
N LEU A 162 -1.04 -20.25 8.81
CA LEU A 162 0.05 -20.65 9.70
C LEU A 162 -0.17 -20.16 11.14
N ALA A 163 -0.65 -18.92 11.30
CA ALA A 163 -1.02 -18.38 12.61
C ALA A 163 -2.12 -19.21 13.26
N ALA A 164 -3.14 -19.56 12.50
CA ALA A 164 -4.22 -20.39 12.98
C ALA A 164 -3.77 -21.79 13.42
N LEU A 165 -2.91 -22.43 12.63
CA LEU A 165 -2.30 -23.71 12.98
C LEU A 165 -1.44 -23.59 14.25
N LEU A 166 -0.70 -22.49 14.37
CA LEU A 166 0.14 -22.27 15.53
C LEU A 166 -0.70 -22.05 16.79
N VAL A 167 -1.80 -21.31 16.69
CA VAL A 167 -2.78 -21.16 17.78
C VAL A 167 -3.40 -22.51 18.15
N SER A 168 -3.75 -23.36 17.19
CA SER A 168 -4.38 -24.66 17.50
C SER A 168 -3.43 -25.65 18.19
N VAL A 169 -2.13 -25.60 17.90
CA VAL A 169 -1.13 -26.52 18.47
C VAL A 169 -0.49 -25.97 19.74
N THR A 170 -0.22 -24.67 19.79
CA THR A 170 0.61 -24.03 20.83
C THR A 170 -0.08 -22.87 21.56
N GLY A 171 -1.33 -22.57 21.21
CA GLY A 171 -2.06 -21.41 21.72
C GLY A 171 -1.48 -20.07 21.23
N PHE A 172 -2.04 -18.97 21.77
CA PHE A 172 -1.57 -17.61 21.45
C PHE A 172 -0.12 -17.35 21.90
N THR A 173 0.36 -18.08 22.91
CA THR A 173 1.76 -18.01 23.37
C THR A 173 2.73 -18.38 22.25
N GLY A 174 2.51 -19.49 21.54
CA GLY A 174 3.38 -19.87 20.44
C GLY A 174 3.23 -18.94 19.23
N LEU A 175 2.01 -18.44 18.97
CA LEU A 175 1.78 -17.42 17.93
C LEU A 175 2.64 -16.19 18.14
N PHE A 176 2.55 -15.56 19.33
CA PHE A 176 3.32 -14.36 19.61
C PHE A 176 4.81 -14.63 19.77
N ALA A 177 5.22 -15.83 20.20
CA ALA A 177 6.62 -16.24 20.19
C ALA A 177 7.20 -16.32 18.76
N ALA A 178 6.42 -16.82 17.79
CA ALA A 178 6.82 -16.80 16.39
C ALA A 178 6.92 -15.37 15.83
N VAL A 179 5.96 -14.50 16.15
CA VAL A 179 6.02 -13.07 15.78
C VAL A 179 7.25 -12.39 16.38
N ALA A 180 7.53 -12.62 17.66
CA ALA A 180 8.71 -12.11 18.34
C ALA A 180 10.01 -12.62 17.69
N THR A 181 10.05 -13.89 17.30
CA THR A 181 11.18 -14.51 16.59
C THR A 181 11.41 -13.86 15.21
N CYS A 182 10.34 -13.56 14.46
CA CYS A 182 10.44 -12.83 13.20
C CYS A 182 11.06 -11.43 13.40
N TYR A 183 10.65 -10.70 14.43
CA TYR A 183 11.22 -9.38 14.73
C TYR A 183 12.67 -9.47 15.25
N ALA A 184 13.01 -10.50 16.01
CA ALA A 184 14.40 -10.76 16.41
C ALA A 184 15.27 -11.06 15.18
N LEU A 185 14.77 -11.87 14.25
CA LEU A 185 15.41 -12.14 12.96
C LEU A 185 15.62 -10.85 12.16
N VAL A 186 14.62 -9.95 12.12
CA VAL A 186 14.76 -8.63 11.50
C VAL A 186 15.93 -7.86 12.11
N ALA A 187 16.04 -7.80 13.45
CA ALA A 187 17.13 -7.10 14.12
C ALA A 187 18.51 -7.71 13.77
N VAL A 188 18.62 -9.04 13.79
CA VAL A 188 19.88 -9.76 13.47
C VAL A 188 20.26 -9.58 12.01
N VAL A 189 19.34 -9.78 11.07
CA VAL A 189 19.62 -9.69 9.64
C VAL A 189 19.94 -8.26 9.23
N THR A 190 19.24 -7.28 9.82
CA THR A 190 19.50 -5.85 9.59
C THR A 190 20.89 -5.45 10.08
N TRP A 191 21.46 -6.15 11.07
CA TRP A 191 22.84 -5.93 11.49
C TRP A 191 23.86 -6.15 10.36
N PHE A 192 23.56 -7.00 9.39
CA PHE A 192 24.44 -7.25 8.25
C PHE A 192 24.23 -6.28 7.08
N LEU A 193 23.25 -5.37 7.18
CA LEU A 193 23.06 -4.33 6.17
C LEU A 193 24.14 -3.24 6.31
N PRO A 194 24.67 -2.72 5.20
CA PRO A 194 25.55 -1.55 5.25
C PRO A 194 24.76 -0.33 5.74
N GLU A 195 25.39 0.55 6.52
CA GLU A 195 24.76 1.83 6.87
C GLU A 195 24.81 2.73 5.63
N PRO A 196 23.66 3.13 5.06
CA PRO A 196 23.66 4.11 4.00
C PRO A 196 24.07 5.46 4.62
N ALA A 197 25.08 6.13 4.05
CA ALA A 197 25.37 7.52 4.40
C ALA A 197 24.09 8.36 4.35
N ALA A 198 23.91 9.36 5.22
CA ALA A 198 22.77 10.27 5.10
C ALA A 198 22.94 11.11 3.83
N ASP A 199 21.96 11.06 2.94
CA ASP A 199 21.78 12.17 2.01
C ASP A 199 20.91 13.21 2.70
N HIS A 200 21.47 14.40 2.90
CA HIS A 200 20.71 15.59 3.27
C HIS A 200 19.89 16.01 2.06
N ARG A 201 18.76 15.36 1.84
CA ARG A 201 17.76 15.90 0.94
C ARG A 201 16.89 16.82 1.76
N GLU A 202 17.08 18.12 1.56
CA GLU A 202 16.00 19.09 1.74
C GLU A 202 14.80 18.53 0.98
N HIS A 203 13.81 18.03 1.71
CA HIS A 203 12.50 17.84 1.13
C HIS A 203 12.08 19.23 0.66
N GLY A 204 12.11 19.44 -0.66
CA GLY A 204 11.75 20.71 -1.27
C GLY A 204 10.47 21.22 -0.62
N THR A 205 10.60 22.39 -0.01
CA THR A 205 9.60 23.08 0.82
C THR A 205 8.19 22.70 0.42
N ASP A 206 7.44 22.16 1.37
CA ASP A 206 6.00 21.94 1.31
C ASP A 206 5.34 23.25 0.84
N ARG A 207 5.05 23.35 -0.46
CA ARG A 207 4.26 24.48 -0.97
C ARG A 207 2.89 24.33 -0.32
N PRO A 208 2.36 25.38 0.33
CA PRO A 208 1.05 25.35 0.98
C PRO A 208 0.03 24.67 0.06
N ALA A 209 -0.70 23.70 0.62
CA ALA A 209 -1.70 22.95 -0.14
C ALA A 209 -2.72 23.94 -0.74
N PRO A 210 -2.89 24.01 -2.08
CA PRO A 210 -4.07 24.64 -2.63
C PRO A 210 -5.30 23.86 -2.17
N ALA A 211 -6.44 24.56 -2.03
CA ALA A 211 -7.70 23.96 -1.58
C ALA A 211 -7.96 22.61 -2.29
N PRO A 212 -8.35 21.54 -1.56
CA PRO A 212 -8.48 20.23 -2.18
C PRO A 212 -9.52 20.29 -3.28
N ARG A 213 -9.12 19.91 -4.51
CA ARG A 213 -10.04 19.79 -5.64
C ARG A 213 -11.24 18.95 -5.19
N ARG A 214 -12.47 19.35 -5.51
CA ARG A 214 -13.73 18.65 -5.11
C ARG A 214 -13.66 17.11 -5.22
N LYS A 215 -12.91 16.59 -6.19
CA LYS A 215 -12.65 15.15 -6.36
C LYS A 215 -11.90 14.52 -5.19
N LEU A 216 -10.84 15.16 -4.67
CA LEU A 216 -10.11 14.70 -3.49
C LEU A 216 -10.96 14.78 -2.22
N LEU A 217 -11.79 15.83 -2.08
CA LEU A 217 -12.72 15.97 -0.94
C LEU A 217 -13.73 14.82 -0.85
N LEU A 218 -14.06 14.18 -1.97
CA LEU A 218 -14.98 13.04 -2.01
C LEU A 218 -14.23 11.69 -2.02
N ALA A 219 -13.10 11.59 -2.72
CA ALA A 219 -12.33 10.36 -2.82
C ALA A 219 -11.64 9.97 -1.50
N VAL A 220 -11.12 10.93 -0.74
CA VAL A 220 -10.47 10.67 0.56
C VAL A 220 -11.44 10.01 1.56
N PRO A 221 -12.62 10.59 1.87
CA PRO A 221 -13.56 9.94 2.77
C PRO A 221 -14.13 8.64 2.20
N ALA A 222 -14.34 8.54 0.87
CA ALA A 222 -14.77 7.29 0.25
C ALA A 222 -13.77 6.14 0.51
N PHE A 223 -12.48 6.42 0.36
CA PHE A 223 -11.44 5.45 0.64
C PHE A 223 -11.24 5.21 2.14
N ALA A 224 -11.43 6.21 3.00
CA ALA A 224 -11.37 5.99 4.45
C ALA A 224 -12.46 5.01 4.91
N LEU A 225 -13.68 5.11 4.35
CA LEU A 225 -14.79 4.21 4.65
C LEU A 225 -14.56 2.79 4.14
N ILE A 226 -14.07 2.60 2.90
CA ILE A 226 -13.79 1.25 2.40
C ILE A 226 -12.61 0.60 3.16
N GLN A 227 -11.59 1.39 3.55
CA GLN A 227 -10.50 0.89 4.37
C GLN A 227 -10.97 0.53 5.79
N ALA A 228 -11.92 1.29 6.35
CA ALA A 228 -12.56 0.94 7.63
C ALA A 228 -13.34 -0.38 7.53
N ALA A 229 -14.14 -0.56 6.48
CA ALA A 229 -14.88 -1.79 6.23
C ALA A 229 -13.95 -3.00 6.05
N GLY A 230 -12.86 -2.85 5.30
CA GLY A 230 -11.85 -3.89 5.12
C GLY A 230 -11.14 -4.25 6.43
N ALA A 231 -10.70 -3.24 7.19
CA ALA A 231 -10.04 -3.46 8.48
C ALA A 231 -10.96 -4.15 9.50
N LEU A 232 -12.20 -3.66 9.64
CA LEU A 232 -13.20 -4.27 10.52
C LEU A 232 -13.50 -5.71 10.09
N GLY A 233 -13.64 -5.97 8.79
CA GLY A 233 -13.86 -7.33 8.26
C GLY A 233 -12.71 -8.29 8.56
N ILE A 234 -11.46 -7.86 8.39
CA ILE A 234 -10.27 -8.67 8.71
C ILE A 234 -10.22 -8.99 10.21
N MET A 235 -10.49 -8.01 11.07
CA MET A 235 -10.47 -8.19 12.53
C MET A 235 -11.65 -9.03 13.05
N ALA A 236 -12.83 -8.86 12.44
CA ALA A 236 -14.04 -9.57 12.83
C ALA A 236 -14.08 -11.01 12.32
N LEU A 237 -13.37 -11.36 11.24
CA LEU A 237 -13.49 -12.67 10.61
C LEU A 237 -13.17 -13.85 11.54
N PRO A 238 -12.06 -13.88 12.30
CA PRO A 238 -11.81 -14.99 13.23
C PRO A 238 -12.85 -15.08 14.33
N LEU A 239 -13.30 -13.93 14.86
CA LEU A 239 -14.33 -13.83 15.89
C LEU A 239 -15.70 -14.32 15.36
N PHE A 240 -16.07 -13.95 14.14
CA PHE A 240 -17.30 -14.37 13.48
C PHE A 240 -17.33 -15.87 13.18
N VAL A 241 -16.22 -16.42 12.66
CA VAL A 241 -16.09 -17.85 12.40
C VAL A 241 -16.21 -18.65 13.70
N ALA A 242 -15.55 -18.22 14.77
CA ALA A 242 -15.57 -18.89 16.06
C ALA A 242 -16.95 -18.79 16.75
N ALA A 243 -17.47 -17.58 16.90
CA ALA A 243 -18.65 -17.31 17.72
C ALA A 243 -19.98 -17.64 17.03
N GLU A 244 -20.08 -17.49 15.70
CA GLU A 244 -21.36 -17.63 15.01
C GLU A 244 -21.45 -18.82 14.06
N LEU A 245 -20.33 -19.24 13.48
CA LEU A 245 -20.31 -20.37 12.54
C LEU A 245 -19.86 -21.69 13.20
N GLY A 246 -19.47 -21.64 14.48
CA GLY A 246 -18.95 -22.79 15.22
C GLY A 246 -17.64 -23.35 14.64
N GLY A 247 -16.92 -22.52 13.88
CA GLY A 247 -15.64 -22.88 13.28
C GLY A 247 -14.46 -22.67 14.22
N THR A 248 -13.28 -23.03 13.74
CA THR A 248 -12.03 -22.89 14.48
C THR A 248 -11.19 -21.74 13.95
N ALA A 249 -10.15 -21.36 14.70
CA ALA A 249 -9.10 -20.47 14.21
C ALA A 249 -8.52 -20.97 12.87
N ALA A 250 -8.35 -22.28 12.70
CA ALA A 250 -7.85 -22.91 11.47
C ALA A 250 -8.76 -22.61 10.27
N ASP A 251 -10.08 -22.68 10.44
CA ASP A 251 -11.03 -22.35 9.39
C ASP A 251 -10.93 -20.88 8.97
N ALA A 252 -10.85 -19.97 9.95
CA ALA A 252 -10.66 -18.54 9.68
C ALA A 252 -9.34 -18.27 8.95
N GLY A 253 -8.25 -18.89 9.41
CA GLY A 253 -6.93 -18.79 8.78
C GLY A 253 -6.94 -19.27 7.32
N LEU A 254 -7.54 -20.44 7.06
CA LEU A 254 -7.66 -21.00 5.71
C LEU A 254 -8.45 -20.09 4.77
N VAL A 255 -9.57 -19.54 5.24
CA VAL A 255 -10.38 -18.58 4.48
C VAL A 255 -9.57 -17.32 4.15
N MET A 256 -8.85 -16.75 5.11
CA MET A 256 -8.00 -15.59 4.87
C MET A 256 -6.87 -15.88 3.87
N GLY A 257 -6.22 -17.04 3.99
CA GLY A 257 -5.19 -17.48 3.06
C GLY A 257 -5.74 -17.71 1.65
N LEU A 258 -6.93 -18.29 1.52
CA LEU A 258 -7.64 -18.44 0.24
C LEU A 258 -7.88 -17.08 -0.42
N CYS A 259 -8.34 -16.09 0.35
CA CYS A 259 -8.53 -14.73 -0.16
C CYS A 259 -7.24 -14.15 -0.75
N ALA A 260 -6.16 -14.19 0.02
CA ALA A 260 -4.86 -13.68 -0.41
C ALA A 260 -4.31 -14.46 -1.62
N ALA A 261 -4.54 -15.78 -1.70
CA ALA A 261 -4.15 -16.59 -2.86
C ALA A 261 -4.90 -16.17 -4.14
N LEU A 262 -6.21 -15.90 -4.03
CA LEU A 262 -7.04 -15.41 -5.13
C LEU A 262 -6.71 -13.95 -5.50
N GLU A 263 -6.31 -13.15 -4.52
CA GLU A 263 -5.96 -11.74 -4.69
C GLU A 263 -4.77 -11.55 -5.64
N ILE A 264 -3.70 -12.34 -5.51
CA ILE A 264 -2.48 -12.19 -6.32
C ILE A 264 -2.74 -12.16 -7.84
N PRO A 265 -3.39 -13.18 -8.46
CA PRO A 265 -3.67 -13.14 -9.89
C PRO A 265 -4.68 -12.04 -10.25
N LEU A 266 -5.66 -11.77 -9.39
CA LEU A 266 -6.63 -10.70 -9.62
C LEU A 266 -5.98 -9.32 -9.60
N MET A 267 -5.01 -9.06 -8.73
CA MET A 267 -4.29 -7.79 -8.66
C MET A 267 -3.47 -7.54 -9.94
N ILE A 268 -2.86 -8.58 -10.51
CA ILE A 268 -2.20 -8.50 -11.82
C ILE A 268 -3.23 -8.20 -12.92
N GLY A 269 -4.36 -8.92 -12.93
CA GLY A 269 -5.43 -8.73 -13.90
C GLY A 269 -6.04 -7.32 -13.87
N PHE A 270 -6.38 -6.82 -12.68
CA PHE A 270 -6.89 -5.47 -12.48
C PHE A 270 -5.85 -4.40 -12.77
N GLY A 271 -4.57 -4.65 -12.45
CA GLY A 271 -3.46 -3.77 -12.83
C GLY A 271 -3.34 -3.62 -14.35
N ALA A 272 -3.42 -4.71 -15.10
CA ALA A 272 -3.42 -4.68 -16.57
C ALA A 272 -4.68 -3.98 -17.12
N LEU A 273 -5.85 -4.24 -16.52
CA LEU A 273 -7.11 -3.62 -16.92
C LEU A 273 -7.13 -2.11 -16.65
N ALA A 274 -6.45 -1.64 -15.60
CA ALA A 274 -6.33 -0.23 -15.23
C ALA A 274 -5.52 0.62 -16.22
N VAL A 275 -4.73 0.00 -17.10
CA VAL A 275 -4.05 0.68 -18.21
C VAL A 275 -5.01 1.00 -19.34
N ARG A 276 -6.02 0.14 -19.57
CA ARG A 276 -6.96 0.24 -20.70
C ARG A 276 -8.32 0.82 -20.33
N THR A 277 -8.65 0.81 -19.03
CA THR A 277 -9.96 1.22 -18.52
C THR A 277 -9.80 2.36 -17.52
N SER A 278 -10.86 3.15 -17.32
CA SER A 278 -10.86 4.20 -16.30
C SER A 278 -10.65 3.60 -14.91
N GLN A 279 -9.57 4.00 -14.24
CA GLN A 279 -9.26 3.62 -12.85
C GLN A 279 -10.42 3.94 -11.90
N HIS A 280 -11.10 5.08 -12.11
CA HIS A 280 -12.29 5.46 -11.35
C HIS A 280 -13.41 4.42 -11.45
N ARG A 281 -13.69 3.91 -12.66
CA ARG A 281 -14.71 2.88 -12.88
C ARG A 281 -14.32 1.56 -12.21
N LEU A 282 -13.05 1.16 -12.31
CA LEU A 282 -12.57 -0.09 -11.69
C LEU A 282 -12.69 -0.04 -10.16
N VAL A 283 -12.25 1.04 -9.53
CA VAL A 283 -12.38 1.23 -8.08
C VAL A 283 -13.86 1.26 -7.67
N LEU A 284 -14.71 1.97 -8.41
CA LEU A 284 -16.14 2.03 -8.10
C LEU A 284 -16.82 0.65 -8.19
N VAL A 285 -16.50 -0.14 -9.20
CA VAL A 285 -16.95 -1.54 -9.29
C VAL A 285 -16.44 -2.34 -8.10
N GLY A 286 -15.17 -2.18 -7.71
CA GLY A 286 -14.61 -2.81 -6.52
C GLY A 286 -15.39 -2.46 -5.24
N MET A 287 -15.74 -1.19 -5.04
CA MET A 287 -16.54 -0.77 -3.88
C MET A 287 -17.98 -1.33 -3.92
N VAL A 288 -18.60 -1.46 -5.09
CA VAL A 288 -19.92 -2.12 -5.23
C VAL A 288 -19.82 -3.61 -4.91
N VAL A 289 -18.77 -4.28 -5.38
CA VAL A 289 -18.49 -5.69 -5.02
C VAL A 289 -18.25 -5.84 -3.52
N ALA A 290 -17.67 -4.83 -2.85
CA ALA A 290 -17.49 -4.85 -1.41
C ALA A 290 -18.83 -4.84 -0.65
N VAL A 291 -19.81 -4.06 -1.13
CA VAL A 291 -21.17 -4.10 -0.57
C VAL A 291 -21.76 -5.52 -0.71
N ALA A 292 -21.60 -6.14 -1.88
CA ALA A 292 -22.06 -7.52 -2.10
C ALA A 292 -21.34 -8.53 -1.21
N TYR A 293 -20.01 -8.43 -1.07
CA TYR A 293 -19.22 -9.27 -0.18
C TYR A 293 -19.71 -9.19 1.27
N HIS A 294 -19.87 -7.97 1.80
CA HIS A 294 -20.32 -7.79 3.17
C HIS A 294 -21.78 -8.21 3.38
N ALA A 295 -22.66 -8.03 2.38
CA ALA A 295 -24.02 -8.54 2.41
C ALA A 295 -24.05 -10.08 2.45
N VAL A 296 -23.21 -10.75 1.64
CA VAL A 296 -23.06 -12.21 1.67
C VAL A 296 -22.57 -12.64 3.05
N MET A 297 -21.53 -12.00 3.60
CA MET A 297 -21.01 -12.32 4.93
C MET A 297 -22.07 -12.19 6.02
N ALA A 298 -22.86 -11.11 6.02
CA ALA A 298 -23.95 -10.93 6.98
C ALA A 298 -25.06 -12.00 6.85
N ALA A 299 -25.26 -12.58 5.67
CA ALA A 299 -26.21 -13.65 5.41
C ALA A 299 -25.63 -15.07 5.58
N THR A 300 -24.31 -15.21 5.76
CA THR A 300 -23.68 -16.54 5.83
C THR A 300 -24.10 -17.30 7.10
N GLY A 301 -24.35 -18.60 6.93
CA GLY A 301 -24.64 -19.54 8.03
C GLY A 301 -23.66 -20.71 8.08
N ALA A 302 -22.70 -20.79 7.16
CA ALA A 302 -21.71 -21.86 7.10
C ALA A 302 -20.36 -21.38 6.56
N ILE A 303 -19.28 -22.00 7.02
CA ILE A 303 -17.89 -21.66 6.67
C ILE A 303 -17.62 -21.78 5.17
N TRP A 304 -18.21 -22.76 4.48
CA TRP A 304 -18.03 -22.91 3.04
C TRP A 304 -18.58 -21.70 2.25
N GLN A 305 -19.62 -21.04 2.74
CA GLN A 305 -20.17 -19.82 2.13
C GLN A 305 -19.18 -18.67 2.28
N VAL A 306 -18.52 -18.58 3.44
CA VAL A 306 -17.44 -17.61 3.68
C VAL A 306 -16.28 -17.86 2.72
N ALA A 307 -15.88 -19.12 2.50
CA ALA A 307 -14.82 -19.47 1.56
C ALA A 307 -15.16 -19.03 0.12
N VAL A 308 -16.40 -19.26 -0.33
CA VAL A 308 -16.88 -18.78 -1.64
C VAL A 308 -16.89 -17.25 -1.70
N ALA A 309 -17.30 -16.58 -0.62
CA ALA A 309 -17.34 -15.12 -0.53
C ALA A 309 -15.94 -14.48 -0.64
N GLN A 310 -14.85 -15.22 -0.36
CA GLN A 310 -13.49 -14.70 -0.52
C GLN A 310 -13.13 -14.36 -1.96
N LEU A 311 -13.81 -14.94 -2.96
CA LEU A 311 -13.65 -14.51 -4.34
C LEU A 311 -14.09 -13.05 -4.52
N LEU A 312 -15.21 -12.66 -3.92
CA LEU A 312 -15.68 -11.27 -3.93
C LEU A 312 -14.69 -10.37 -3.20
N ASN A 313 -14.24 -10.79 -2.01
CA ASN A 313 -13.26 -10.03 -1.23
C ASN A 313 -11.94 -9.82 -1.99
N ALA A 314 -11.44 -10.87 -2.66
CA ALA A 314 -10.22 -10.77 -3.46
C ALA A 314 -10.38 -9.80 -4.65
N VAL A 315 -11.57 -9.72 -5.27
CA VAL A 315 -11.89 -8.69 -6.27
C VAL A 315 -11.88 -7.29 -5.66
N VAL A 316 -12.43 -7.11 -4.46
CA VAL A 316 -12.40 -5.83 -3.73
C VAL A 316 -10.96 -5.38 -3.51
N ILE A 317 -10.11 -6.26 -2.96
CA ILE A 317 -8.72 -5.92 -2.66
C ILE A 317 -7.96 -5.58 -3.95
N ALA A 318 -8.09 -6.41 -5.00
CA ALA A 318 -7.46 -6.16 -6.29
C ALA A 318 -7.89 -4.82 -6.93
N ALA A 319 -9.18 -4.49 -6.88
CA ALA A 319 -9.72 -3.28 -7.48
C ALA A 319 -9.45 -2.01 -6.64
N VAL A 320 -9.58 -2.09 -5.32
CA VAL A 320 -9.46 -0.94 -4.41
C VAL A 320 -8.01 -0.71 -4.00
N MET A 321 -7.29 -1.73 -3.55
CA MET A 321 -5.90 -1.60 -3.12
C MET A 321 -4.95 -1.64 -4.31
N GLY A 322 -5.16 -2.56 -5.25
CA GLY A 322 -4.30 -2.70 -6.44
C GLY A 322 -4.34 -1.51 -7.38
N VAL A 323 -5.53 -0.95 -7.65
CA VAL A 323 -5.70 0.21 -8.57
C VAL A 323 -5.75 1.55 -7.81
N GLY A 324 -6.03 1.55 -6.51
CA GLY A 324 -6.30 2.77 -5.72
C GLY A 324 -5.16 3.78 -5.70
N ILE A 325 -3.91 3.34 -5.60
CA ILE A 325 -2.75 4.25 -5.64
C ILE A 325 -2.70 4.98 -6.98
N SER A 326 -2.81 4.26 -8.09
CA SER A 326 -2.82 4.83 -9.43
C SER A 326 -4.00 5.79 -9.62
N TYR A 327 -5.18 5.44 -9.08
CA TYR A 327 -6.35 6.32 -9.07
C TYR A 327 -6.06 7.64 -8.34
N PHE A 328 -5.51 7.61 -7.14
CA PHE A 328 -5.15 8.83 -6.40
C PHE A 328 -4.11 9.66 -7.15
N GLN A 329 -3.10 9.02 -7.74
CA GLN A 329 -2.10 9.68 -8.58
C GLN A 329 -2.73 10.37 -9.80
N SER A 330 -3.79 9.80 -10.38
CA SER A 330 -4.54 10.41 -11.48
C SER A 330 -5.38 11.64 -11.07
N LEU A 331 -5.72 11.80 -9.78
CA LEU A 331 -6.51 12.93 -9.29
C LEU A 331 -5.70 14.24 -9.22
N ASP A 332 -4.40 14.13 -8.97
CA ASP A 332 -3.45 15.25 -9.03
C ASP A 332 -2.07 14.81 -9.57
N PRO A 333 -1.93 14.73 -10.91
CA PRO A 333 -0.68 14.31 -11.55
C PRO A 333 0.50 15.24 -11.26
N GLY A 334 0.26 16.47 -10.82
CA GLY A 334 1.32 17.43 -10.49
C GLY A 334 1.97 17.17 -9.13
N ARG A 335 1.37 16.31 -8.28
CA ARG A 335 1.83 16.02 -6.91
C ARG A 335 1.65 14.53 -6.54
N PRO A 336 2.22 13.59 -7.30
CA PRO A 336 1.98 12.15 -7.11
C PRO A 336 2.35 11.64 -5.71
N GLY A 337 3.39 12.20 -5.09
CA GLY A 337 3.79 11.87 -3.72
C GLY A 337 2.73 12.26 -2.68
N ALA A 338 2.17 13.47 -2.76
CA ALA A 338 1.18 13.96 -1.81
C ALA A 338 -0.14 13.16 -1.87
N VAL A 339 -0.61 12.82 -3.08
CA VAL A 339 -1.84 12.01 -3.22
C VAL A 339 -1.61 10.54 -2.86
N THR A 340 -0.41 9.99 -3.05
CA THR A 340 -0.05 8.66 -2.54
C THR A 340 -0.04 8.65 -1.00
N ALA A 341 0.48 9.71 -0.37
CA ALA A 341 0.42 9.87 1.08
C ALA A 341 -1.03 9.99 1.58
N LEU A 342 -1.89 10.73 0.87
CA LEU A 342 -3.32 10.80 1.20
C LEU A 342 -4.00 9.42 1.15
N PHE A 343 -3.68 8.57 0.16
CA PHE A 343 -4.16 7.19 0.12
C PHE A 343 -3.64 6.35 1.31
N GLY A 344 -2.38 6.54 1.73
CA GLY A 344 -1.89 5.92 2.96
C GLY A 344 -2.69 6.37 4.19
N ASN A 345 -3.00 7.66 4.29
CA ASN A 345 -3.75 8.23 5.40
C ASN A 345 -5.19 7.72 5.48
N THR A 346 -5.84 7.39 4.36
CA THR A 346 -7.19 6.77 4.39
C THR A 346 -7.16 5.38 5.02
N THR A 347 -6.09 4.62 4.78
CA THR A 347 -5.89 3.30 5.42
C THR A 347 -5.81 3.42 6.93
N VAL A 348 -4.96 4.35 7.38
CA VAL A 348 -4.79 4.66 8.80
C VAL A 348 -6.11 5.09 9.43
N ALA A 349 -6.79 6.09 8.84
CA ALA A 349 -8.07 6.57 9.33
C ALA A 349 -9.11 5.44 9.39
N GLY A 350 -9.14 4.56 8.39
CA GLY A 350 -10.02 3.40 8.37
C GLY A 350 -9.77 2.45 9.54
N THR A 351 -8.50 2.11 9.81
CA THR A 351 -8.16 1.24 10.95
C THR A 351 -8.52 1.84 12.31
N MET A 352 -8.42 3.17 12.47
CA MET A 352 -8.84 3.86 13.69
C MET A 352 -10.36 3.75 13.92
N VAL A 353 -11.15 3.77 12.86
CA VAL A 353 -12.61 3.60 12.95
C VAL A 353 -13.00 2.14 13.21
N ALA A 354 -12.26 1.18 12.65
CA ALA A 354 -12.57 -0.24 12.75
C ALA A 354 -12.52 -0.77 14.20
N GLY A 355 -11.56 -0.33 15.02
CA GLY A 355 -11.40 -0.79 16.40
C GLY A 355 -12.64 -0.60 17.27
N PRO A 356 -13.13 0.64 17.47
CA PRO A 356 -14.35 0.92 18.22
C PRO A 356 -15.59 0.20 17.68
N LEU A 357 -15.72 0.06 16.36
CA LEU A 357 -16.82 -0.68 15.74
C LEU A 357 -16.76 -2.18 16.04
N LEU A 358 -15.55 -2.76 16.11
CA LEU A 358 -15.38 -4.14 16.54
C LEU A 358 -15.75 -4.34 18.02
N GLY A 359 -15.37 -3.37 18.87
CA GLY A 359 -15.83 -3.32 20.26
C GLY A 359 -17.36 -3.32 20.35
N LEU A 360 -18.03 -2.47 19.58
CA LEU A 360 -19.49 -2.46 19.51
C LEU A 360 -20.06 -3.82 19.03
N ALA A 361 -19.46 -4.42 17.99
CA ALA A 361 -19.88 -5.72 17.47
C ALA A 361 -19.75 -6.86 18.50
N GLN A 362 -18.83 -6.77 19.46
CA GLN A 362 -18.76 -7.73 20.56
C GLN A 362 -20.04 -7.73 21.44
N GLN A 363 -20.81 -6.63 21.49
CA GLN A 363 -22.06 -6.55 22.27
C GLN A 363 -23.29 -7.02 21.50
N ILE A 364 -23.36 -6.70 20.21
CA ILE A 364 -24.56 -6.91 19.40
C ILE A 364 -24.47 -8.14 18.48
N GLY A 365 -23.25 -8.60 18.20
CA GLY A 365 -22.97 -9.76 17.34
C GLY A 365 -21.92 -9.43 16.25
N TYR A 366 -21.10 -10.42 15.89
CA TYR A 366 -20.08 -10.23 14.85
C TYR A 366 -20.67 -10.18 13.44
N ARG A 367 -21.90 -10.68 13.24
CA ARG A 367 -22.71 -10.47 12.04
C ARG A 367 -22.98 -9.00 11.79
N ASP A 368 -23.25 -8.25 12.85
CA ASP A 368 -23.50 -6.82 12.75
C ASP A 368 -22.24 -6.05 12.37
N ALA A 369 -21.04 -6.57 12.68
CA ALA A 369 -19.79 -6.02 12.15
C ALA A 369 -19.81 -6.01 10.61
N TYR A 370 -20.29 -7.09 9.98
CA TYR A 370 -20.42 -7.15 8.53
C TYR A 370 -21.53 -6.24 7.98
N LEU A 371 -22.60 -6.01 8.72
CA LEU A 371 -23.60 -4.98 8.36
C LEU A 371 -23.01 -3.56 8.45
N MET A 372 -22.22 -3.26 9.47
CA MET A 372 -21.48 -1.99 9.57
C MET A 372 -20.50 -1.83 8.41
N CYS A 373 -19.74 -2.88 8.07
CA CYS A 373 -18.88 -2.90 6.89
C CYS A 373 -19.66 -2.63 5.60
N MET A 374 -20.82 -3.25 5.43
CA MET A 374 -21.70 -3.05 4.27
C MET A 374 -22.15 -1.59 4.16
N ILE A 375 -22.58 -0.97 5.27
CA ILE A 375 -22.99 0.44 5.30
C ILE A 375 -21.81 1.35 4.94
N MET A 376 -20.65 1.14 5.54
CA MET A 376 -19.44 1.92 5.22
C MET A 376 -19.02 1.77 3.75
N ALA A 377 -19.02 0.54 3.22
CA ALA A 377 -18.71 0.27 1.82
C ALA A 377 -19.72 0.95 0.88
N ALA A 378 -21.02 0.92 1.20
CA ALA A 378 -22.07 1.55 0.40
C ALA A 378 -21.93 3.09 0.42
N LEU A 379 -21.72 3.69 1.58
CA LEU A 379 -21.46 5.13 1.70
C LEU A 379 -20.19 5.53 0.95
N GLY A 380 -19.12 4.73 1.04
CA GLY A 380 -17.89 4.93 0.29
C GLY A 380 -18.11 4.88 -1.22
N ALA A 381 -18.86 3.88 -1.71
CA ALA A 381 -19.23 3.75 -3.11
C ALA A 381 -20.04 4.96 -3.60
N VAL A 382 -21.02 5.44 -2.81
CA VAL A 382 -21.82 6.63 -3.12
C VAL A 382 -20.93 7.88 -3.21
N LEU A 383 -20.07 8.13 -2.21
CA LEU A 383 -19.16 9.28 -2.22
C LEU A 383 -18.24 9.25 -3.45
N LEU A 384 -17.68 8.08 -3.78
CA LEU A 384 -16.85 7.94 -4.96
C LEU A 384 -17.67 8.16 -6.25
N ALA A 385 -18.88 7.62 -6.33
CA ALA A 385 -19.77 7.83 -7.48
C ALA A 385 -20.13 9.30 -7.70
N LEU A 386 -20.22 10.11 -6.62
CA LEU A 386 -20.44 11.56 -6.68
C LEU A 386 -19.19 12.36 -7.07
N ALA A 387 -18.01 11.74 -6.98
CA ALA A 387 -16.72 12.32 -7.37
C ALA A 387 -16.47 12.30 -8.89
N ARG A 388 -17.52 12.09 -9.71
CA ARG A 388 -17.43 11.89 -11.17
C ARG A 388 -16.43 12.86 -11.83
N PRO A 389 -15.59 12.38 -12.75
CA PRO A 389 -14.80 13.25 -13.60
C PRO A 389 -15.75 14.16 -14.38
N SER A 390 -15.67 15.49 -14.17
CA SER A 390 -16.19 16.45 -15.13
C SER A 390 -15.62 16.06 -16.50
N GLY A 391 -16.50 15.73 -17.45
CA GLY A 391 -16.11 15.08 -18.69
C GLY A 391 -14.99 15.84 -19.40
N GLN A 392 -13.88 15.15 -19.68
CA GLN A 392 -13.12 15.48 -20.87
C GLN A 392 -14.03 15.12 -22.05
N ARG A 393 -14.74 16.13 -22.58
CA ARG A 393 -15.19 16.09 -23.98
C ARG A 393 -13.96 15.79 -24.82
N GLY A 394 -14.06 14.73 -25.63
CA GLY A 394 -12.93 14.15 -26.34
C GLY A 394 -12.17 15.19 -27.16
N LEU A 395 -10.85 15.24 -26.95
CA LEU A 395 -9.91 15.51 -28.02
C LEU A 395 -9.45 14.14 -28.51
N VAL A 396 -10.26 13.52 -29.35
CA VAL A 396 -9.82 12.41 -30.19
C VAL A 396 -8.91 13.03 -31.25
N HIS A 397 -7.64 12.65 -31.23
CA HIS A 397 -6.68 12.96 -32.27
C HIS A 397 -7.07 12.30 -33.60
N GLY A 398 -6.98 13.10 -34.67
CA GLY A 398 -6.76 12.71 -36.06
C GLY A 398 -6.75 14.00 -36.87
N GLN A 399 -5.75 14.37 -37.66
CA GLN A 399 -4.52 13.76 -38.13
C GLN A 399 -3.57 14.90 -38.54
N GLY A 400 -2.25 14.65 -38.47
CA GLY A 400 -1.26 15.26 -39.35
C GLY A 400 -0.73 16.64 -38.96
N ALA A 401 0.40 16.68 -38.26
CA ALA A 401 1.37 17.76 -38.43
C ALA A 401 2.78 17.22 -38.20
N VAL A 402 3.49 17.14 -39.32
CA VAL A 402 4.92 16.87 -39.44
C VAL A 402 5.69 17.96 -38.69
N VAL A 403 6.77 17.53 -38.04
CA VAL A 403 7.77 18.36 -37.37
C VAL A 403 8.29 19.46 -38.31
N GLY A 404 8.21 20.71 -37.86
CA GLY A 404 8.83 21.86 -38.53
C GLY A 404 9.03 22.98 -37.52
N VAL A 405 10.29 23.19 -37.13
CA VAL A 405 10.79 24.28 -36.30
C VAL A 405 10.39 25.63 -36.90
N GLN A 406 9.87 26.55 -36.09
CA GLN A 406 9.84 27.97 -36.46
C GLN A 406 9.99 28.86 -35.22
N ASP A 407 11.19 29.43 -35.13
CA ASP A 407 11.52 30.63 -34.39
C ASP A 407 10.65 31.80 -34.87
N GLY A 408 10.23 32.64 -33.93
CA GLY A 408 9.37 33.78 -34.20
C GLY A 408 10.10 34.93 -34.87
N LEU A 409 9.42 35.62 -35.79
CA LEU A 409 9.70 36.99 -36.20
C LEU A 409 8.39 37.66 -36.70
N ASP A 410 8.14 38.84 -36.14
CA ASP A 410 7.03 39.78 -36.40
C ASP A 410 6.99 40.30 -37.84
N PRO A 411 5.82 40.34 -38.53
CA PRO A 411 5.68 40.94 -39.86
C PRO A 411 4.95 42.30 -39.77
N GLU A 412 5.65 43.38 -39.43
CA GLU A 412 5.11 44.75 -39.60
C GLU A 412 6.17 45.80 -39.99
N ARG A 413 7.28 45.38 -40.58
CA ARG A 413 8.22 46.30 -41.22
C ARG A 413 8.73 45.69 -42.52
N ASP A 414 8.91 46.55 -43.50
CA ASP A 414 9.56 46.30 -44.80
C ASP A 414 8.62 46.06 -45.98
N GLY A 415 7.70 47.01 -46.16
CA GLY A 415 7.26 47.42 -47.49
C GLY A 415 8.18 48.51 -48.02
N GLU A 416 9.37 48.17 -48.50
CA GLU A 416 10.13 49.00 -49.44
C GLU A 416 11.26 48.17 -50.05
N LEU A 417 11.50 48.35 -51.36
CA LEU A 417 12.54 47.72 -52.20
C LEU A 417 12.14 46.42 -52.94
N ALA A 418 11.14 46.52 -53.81
CA ALA A 418 11.03 45.65 -54.99
C ALA A 418 11.58 46.39 -56.21
N GLY A 419 12.76 45.98 -56.69
CA GLY A 419 13.35 46.45 -57.95
C GLY A 419 14.37 45.45 -58.49
N ALA A 420 14.22 45.11 -59.78
CA ALA A 420 15.10 44.31 -60.66
C ALA A 420 14.91 42.77 -60.73
N VAL A 421 14.01 42.35 -61.64
CA VAL A 421 14.16 41.43 -62.82
C VAL A 421 15.57 40.81 -63.05
N PRO A 422 15.79 39.59 -63.66
CA PRO A 422 14.89 38.72 -64.46
C PRO A 422 14.89 37.19 -64.17
N GLU A 423 13.88 36.50 -64.72
CA GLU A 423 13.80 35.03 -64.94
C GLU A 423 14.90 34.47 -65.87
N PRO A 424 15.25 33.18 -65.72
CA PRO A 424 15.51 32.34 -66.89
C PRO A 424 14.91 30.91 -66.84
N GLN A 425 14.07 30.64 -67.85
CA GLN A 425 14.04 29.50 -68.78
C GLN A 425 14.29 28.05 -68.29
N LEU A 426 13.27 27.20 -68.53
CA LEU A 426 13.28 25.72 -68.47
C LEU A 426 14.23 25.07 -69.51
N PRO A 427 14.96 23.98 -69.16
CA PRO A 427 15.69 23.19 -70.15
C PRO A 427 14.93 21.95 -70.66
N HIS A 428 15.11 21.72 -71.96
CA HIS A 428 14.66 20.58 -72.76
C HIS A 428 15.32 19.23 -72.40
N HIS A 429 14.56 18.15 -72.63
CA HIS A 429 14.96 16.75 -72.75
C HIS A 429 16.26 16.48 -73.55
N ARG A 430 17.12 15.56 -73.06
CA ARG A 430 17.81 14.52 -73.86
C ARG A 430 18.47 13.44 -72.97
N GLN A 431 18.25 12.18 -73.36
CA GLN A 431 19.09 10.99 -73.13
C GLN A 431 18.97 10.14 -74.42
N PRO A 432 19.84 9.15 -74.70
CA PRO A 432 21.16 8.83 -74.12
C PRO A 432 22.25 8.60 -75.19
N GLU A 433 23.49 8.44 -74.73
CA GLU A 433 24.69 8.03 -75.49
C GLU A 433 24.64 6.57 -75.95
N ALA A 434 25.41 6.27 -77.00
CA ALA A 434 25.56 4.98 -77.67
C ALA A 434 26.96 4.35 -77.43
N THR A 435 27.12 3.12 -77.95
CA THR A 435 28.33 2.26 -78.08
C THR A 435 28.73 1.49 -76.81
N GLU A 436 28.92 0.16 -76.80
CA GLU A 436 29.27 -0.86 -77.81
C GLU A 436 28.42 -2.14 -77.68
#